data_AF-A0A928Z3M0-F1
#
_entry.id   AF-A0A928Z3M0-F1
#
_cell.length_a   1.000
_cell.length_b   1.000
_cell.length_c   1.000
_cell.angle_alpha   90.00
_cell.angle_beta   90.00
_cell.angle_gamma   90.00
#
_symmetry.space_group_name_H-M   'P 1'
#
loop_
_entity.id
_entity.type
_entity.pdbx_description
1 polymer ?
#
loop_
_entity_poly.entity_id
_entity_poly.type
_entity_poly.pdbx_seq_one_letter_code
_entity_poly.pdbx_strand_id
1 'polypeptide(L)'
;MDNLTSPPNSDLPQDLAALSDQIQAIAVQVEGDSLGLLALLRLLERLHRTICEEQFHPSLPDTRQALYTLLRDIEAEGGWPHIPRMKIQALMSEFLLAENAAASDLPPPT
;
A
#
# COMPACT_ATOMS: atom_id res chain seq x y z
N MET A 1 33.93 24.89 10.43
CA MET A 1 32.58 25.10 9.86
C MET A 1 32.11 23.78 9.32
N ASP A 2 31.27 23.15 10.15
CA ASP A 2 30.13 22.29 9.80
C ASP A 2 30.39 20.97 9.07
N ASN A 3 30.62 19.94 9.90
CA ASN A 3 30.27 18.56 9.62
C ASN A 3 28.75 18.42 9.75
N LEU A 4 28.05 18.15 8.64
CA LEU A 4 26.64 17.75 8.65
C LEU A 4 26.39 16.63 7.62
N THR A 5 26.47 15.41 8.14
CA THR A 5 25.40 14.39 8.04
C THR A 5 25.08 13.82 6.66
N SER A 6 25.59 12.61 6.39
CA SER A 6 25.04 11.69 5.37
C SER A 6 23.54 11.42 5.58
N PRO A 7 22.71 11.33 4.53
CA PRO A 7 21.43 10.63 4.61
C PRO A 7 21.58 9.13 4.24
N PRO A 8 20.69 8.25 4.75
CA PRO A 8 20.96 6.83 4.93
C PRO A 8 20.34 5.90 3.85
N ASN A 9 20.98 4.73 3.67
CA ASN A 9 20.46 3.45 3.16
C ASN A 9 19.90 3.36 1.73
N SER A 10 20.74 2.84 0.82
CA SER A 10 20.36 2.30 -0.50
C SER A 10 20.23 0.76 -0.53
N ASP A 11 20.29 0.09 0.63
CA ASP A 11 20.27 -1.38 0.73
C ASP A 11 18.86 -1.97 0.85
N LEU A 12 17.82 -1.13 0.91
CA LEU A 12 16.42 -1.56 1.01
C LEU A 12 16.02 -2.63 -0.03
N PRO A 13 16.42 -2.53 -1.32
CA PRO A 13 16.11 -3.58 -2.30
C PRO A 13 16.80 -4.91 -1.99
N GLN A 14 18.01 -4.88 -1.43
CA GLN A 14 18.77 -6.07 -1.06
C GLN A 14 18.18 -6.73 0.20
N ASP A 15 17.75 -5.94 1.18
CA ASP A 15 17.07 -6.43 2.38
C ASP A 15 15.74 -7.09 2.04
N LEU A 16 14.98 -6.51 1.10
CA LEU A 16 13.72 -7.10 0.62
C LEU A 16 13.94 -8.41 -0.15
N ALA A 17 15.00 -8.49 -0.96
CA ALA A 17 15.38 -9.73 -1.64
C ALA A 17 15.74 -10.83 -0.63
N ALA A 18 16.55 -10.50 0.39
CA ALA A 18 16.91 -11.45 1.44
C ALA A 18 15.71 -11.92 2.28
N LEU A 19 14.73 -11.04 2.51
CA LEU A 19 13.47 -11.42 3.17
C LEU A 19 12.62 -12.34 2.30
N SER A 20 12.53 -12.04 1.00
CA SER A 20 11.84 -12.89 0.02
C SER A 20 12.43 -14.30 0.00
N ASP A 21 13.76 -14.41 -0.05
CA ASP A 21 14.46 -15.70 -0.03
C ASP A 21 14.18 -16.49 1.25
N GLN A 22 14.12 -15.82 2.41
CA GLN A 22 13.79 -16.46 3.68
C GLN A 22 12.34 -16.99 3.70
N ILE A 23 11.38 -16.21 3.22
CA ILE A 23 9.97 -16.62 3.14
C ILE A 23 9.85 -17.84 2.21
N GLN A 24 10.55 -17.81 1.07
CA GLN A 24 10.56 -18.93 0.12
C GLN A 24 11.20 -20.18 0.71
N ALA A 25 12.30 -20.04 1.46
CA ALA A 25 12.95 -21.15 2.15
C ALA A 25 12.01 -21.81 3.18
N ILE A 26 11.27 -21.01 3.94
CA ILE A 26 10.26 -21.52 4.88
C ILE A 26 9.15 -22.26 4.14
N ALA A 27 8.65 -21.71 3.02
CA ALA A 27 7.62 -22.36 2.21
C ALA A 27 8.07 -23.73 1.69
N VAL A 28 9.33 -23.87 1.27
CA VAL A 28 9.93 -25.14 0.86
C VAL A 28 10.07 -26.11 2.05
N GLN A 29 10.46 -25.62 3.24
CA GLN A 29 10.58 -26.46 4.43
C GLN A 29 9.25 -27.07 4.88
N VAL A 30 8.13 -26.37 4.67
CA VAL A 30 6.78 -26.84 5.01
C VAL A 30 6.02 -27.39 3.81
N GLU A 31 6.71 -27.70 2.71
CA GLU A 31 6.10 -28.26 1.51
C GLU A 31 5.40 -29.60 1.83
N GLY A 32 4.16 -29.74 1.38
CA GLY A 32 3.31 -30.89 1.71
C GLY A 32 2.62 -30.81 3.07
N ASP A 33 3.00 -29.87 3.95
CA ASP A 33 2.27 -29.56 5.19
C ASP A 33 1.28 -28.40 4.98
N SER A 34 0.03 -28.76 4.70
CA SER A 34 -1.06 -27.79 4.50
C SER A 34 -1.28 -26.85 5.70
N LEU A 35 -1.02 -27.28 6.94
CA LEU A 35 -1.19 -26.44 8.12
C LEU A 35 -0.01 -25.47 8.28
N GLY A 36 1.21 -25.94 8.02
CA GLY A 36 2.41 -25.11 7.97
C GLY A 36 2.31 -24.00 6.92
N LEU A 37 1.88 -24.35 5.70
CA LEU A 37 1.64 -23.37 4.62
C LEU A 37 0.54 -22.36 5.00
N LEU A 38 -0.56 -22.81 5.59
CA LEU A 38 -1.63 -21.93 6.05
C LEU A 38 -1.16 -20.97 7.16
N ALA A 39 -0.31 -21.44 8.08
CA ALA A 39 0.29 -20.61 9.13
C ALA A 39 1.19 -19.52 8.53
N LEU A 40 2.00 -19.87 7.53
CA LEU A 40 2.84 -18.92 6.78
C LEU A 40 1.97 -17.86 6.07
N LEU A 41 0.95 -18.27 5.33
CA LEU A 41 0.04 -17.35 4.64
C LEU A 41 -0.65 -16.37 5.59
N ARG A 42 -1.15 -16.87 6.74
CA ARG A 42 -1.78 -16.03 7.77
C ARG A 42 -0.80 -15.04 8.40
N LEU A 43 0.47 -15.41 8.53
CA LEU A 43 1.51 -14.49 9.02
C LEU A 43 1.74 -13.36 8.01
N LEU A 44 1.93 -13.70 6.74
CA LEU A 44 2.12 -12.73 5.66
C LEU A 44 0.94 -11.76 5.57
N GLU A 45 -0.29 -12.26 5.66
CA GLU A 45 -1.50 -11.43 5.67
C GLU A 45 -1.53 -10.44 6.85
N ARG A 46 -1.19 -10.90 8.07
CA ARG A 46 -1.13 -10.02 9.25
C ARG A 46 -0.07 -8.94 9.11
N LEU A 47 1.13 -9.30 8.64
CA LEU A 47 2.23 -8.35 8.41
C LEU A 47 1.82 -7.30 7.38
N HIS A 48 1.29 -7.77 6.25
CA HIS A 48 0.74 -6.93 5.20
C HIS A 48 -0.32 -5.96 5.73
N ARG A 49 -1.33 -6.44 6.48
CA ARG A 49 -2.36 -5.57 7.06
C ARG A 49 -1.77 -4.51 7.99
N THR A 50 -0.84 -4.89 8.85
CA THR A 50 -0.16 -3.98 9.78
C THR A 50 0.56 -2.89 9.01
N ILE A 51 1.35 -3.26 8.00
CA ILE A 51 2.05 -2.30 7.13
C ILE A 51 1.07 -1.36 6.44
N CYS A 52 -0.04 -1.90 5.90
CA CYS A 52 -1.06 -1.09 5.27
C CYS A 52 -1.72 -0.09 6.22
N GLU A 53 -2.14 -0.54 7.41
CA GLU A 53 -2.91 0.26 8.35
C GLU A 53 -2.04 1.28 9.09
N GLU A 54 -0.84 0.89 9.52
CA GLU A 54 -0.02 1.68 10.43
C GLU A 54 1.11 2.45 9.75
N GLN A 55 1.62 2.00 8.60
CA GLN A 55 2.74 2.65 7.91
C GLN A 55 2.31 3.28 6.57
N PHE A 56 1.58 2.53 5.73
CA PHE A 56 1.22 2.96 4.38
C PHE A 56 0.10 4.01 4.39
N HIS A 57 -1.01 3.76 5.10
CA HIS A 57 -2.15 4.67 5.13
C HIS A 57 -1.77 6.07 5.66
N PRO A 58 -0.97 6.20 6.75
CA PRO A 58 -0.50 7.52 7.20
C PRO A 58 0.51 8.18 6.24
N SER A 59 1.17 7.39 5.38
CA SER A 59 2.10 7.90 4.36
C SER A 59 1.42 8.34 3.06
N LEU A 60 0.11 8.15 2.94
CA LEU A 60 -0.63 8.54 1.75
C LEU A 60 -0.54 10.05 1.52
N PRO A 61 -0.40 10.51 0.27
CA PRO A 61 -0.37 11.92 -0.04
C PRO A 61 -1.69 12.60 0.35
N ASP A 62 -1.59 13.79 0.91
CA ASP A 62 -2.71 14.66 1.28
C ASP A 62 -3.26 15.45 0.08
N THR A 63 -2.54 15.48 -1.05
CA THR A 63 -2.96 16.14 -2.28
C THR A 63 -3.49 15.15 -3.32
N ARG A 64 -4.60 15.53 -3.96
CA ARG A 64 -5.26 14.76 -5.05
C ARG A 64 -4.28 14.30 -6.12
N GLN A 65 -3.43 15.21 -6.59
CA GLN A 65 -2.53 14.93 -7.71
C GLN A 65 -1.47 13.88 -7.35
N ALA A 66 -0.89 13.97 -6.15
CA ALA A 66 0.08 12.99 -5.68
C ALA A 66 -0.58 11.64 -5.40
N LEU A 67 -1.82 11.64 -4.88
CA LEU A 67 -2.61 10.42 -4.72
C LEU A 67 -2.90 9.75 -6.07
N TYR A 68 -3.31 10.51 -7.09
CA TYR A 68 -3.52 9.98 -8.44
C TYR A 68 -2.25 9.39 -9.08
N THR A 69 -1.10 10.01 -8.87
CA THR A 69 0.19 9.46 -9.33
C THR A 69 0.49 8.13 -8.63
N LEU A 70 0.37 8.09 -7.30
CA LEU A 70 0.56 6.86 -6.52
C LEU A 70 -0.39 5.74 -6.97
N LEU A 71 -1.67 6.06 -7.21
CA LEU A 71 -2.66 5.09 -7.69
C LEU A 71 -2.30 4.51 -9.05
N ARG A 72 -1.83 5.35 -9.99
CA ARG A 72 -1.43 4.87 -11.33
C ARG A 72 -0.17 4.00 -11.28
N ASP A 73 0.78 4.32 -10.41
CA ASP A 73 1.99 3.51 -10.23
C ASP A 73 1.63 2.12 -9.67
N ILE A 74 0.72 2.06 -8.69
CA ILE A 74 0.21 0.79 -8.14
C ILE A 74 -0.57 -0.02 -9.17
N GLU A 75 -1.33 0.62 -10.07
CA GLU A 75 -2.04 -0.04 -11.16
C GLU A 75 -1.10 -0.61 -12.24
N ALA A 76 -0.01 0.09 -12.55
CA ALA A 76 0.96 -0.31 -13.57
C ALA A 76 1.81 -1.51 -13.14
N GLU A 77 2.16 -1.61 -11.86
CA GLU A 77 2.97 -2.71 -11.31
C GLU A 77 2.14 -3.96 -10.96
N GLY A 78 0.81 -3.88 -11.05
CA GLY A 78 -0.06 -5.05 -11.01
C GLY A 78 -0.07 -5.76 -9.67
N GLY A 79 -0.34 -5.04 -8.58
CA GLY A 79 -0.44 -5.67 -7.27
C GLY A 79 -0.82 -4.69 -6.18
N TRP A 80 -2.10 -4.33 -6.09
CA TRP A 80 -2.57 -3.70 -4.88
C TRP A 80 -2.39 -4.68 -3.70
N PRO A 81 -1.86 -4.26 -2.55
CA PRO A 81 -1.86 -5.05 -1.33
C PRO A 81 -3.30 -5.32 -0.86
N HIS A 82 -3.97 -6.34 -1.40
CA HIS A 82 -5.31 -6.85 -1.07
C HIS A 82 -6.38 -5.81 -0.66
N ILE A 83 -6.46 -4.64 -1.33
CA ILE A 83 -7.72 -3.88 -1.29
C ILE A 83 -8.62 -4.56 -2.30
N PRO A 84 -9.72 -5.22 -1.88
CA PRO A 84 -10.67 -5.77 -2.82
C PRO A 84 -11.07 -4.63 -3.76
N ARG A 85 -10.89 -4.79 -5.07
CA ARG A 85 -11.05 -3.72 -6.08
C ARG A 85 -12.34 -2.89 -5.89
N MET A 86 -13.38 -3.50 -5.32
CA MET A 86 -14.63 -2.83 -4.91
C MET A 86 -14.44 -1.68 -3.90
N LYS A 87 -13.50 -1.78 -2.96
CA LYS A 87 -13.19 -0.73 -1.98
C LYS A 87 -12.50 0.48 -2.62
N ILE A 88 -11.64 0.30 -3.63
CA ILE A 88 -11.04 1.43 -4.36
C ILE A 88 -12.09 2.14 -5.20
N GLN A 89 -12.91 1.37 -5.94
CA GLN A 89 -14.01 1.95 -6.70
C GLN A 89 -14.99 2.70 -5.78
N ALA A 90 -15.26 2.17 -4.58
CA ALA A 90 -16.06 2.84 -3.56
C ALA A 90 -15.40 4.14 -3.05
N LEU A 91 -14.09 4.13 -2.74
CA LEU A 91 -13.36 5.33 -2.32
C LEU A 91 -13.33 6.41 -3.41
N MET A 92 -13.10 6.02 -4.67
CA MET A 92 -13.13 6.93 -5.81
C MET A 92 -14.52 7.54 -6.04
N SER A 93 -15.58 6.74 -5.86
CA SER A 93 -16.95 7.23 -6.03
C SER A 93 -17.42 8.09 -4.86
N GLU A 94 -17.05 7.80 -3.62
CA GLU A 94 -17.24 8.71 -2.48
C GLU A 94 -16.57 10.07 -2.71
N PHE A 95 -15.34 10.05 -3.22
CA PHE A 95 -14.59 11.28 -3.49
C PHE A 95 -15.20 12.12 -4.62
N LEU A 96 -15.60 11.47 -5.72
CA LEU A 96 -16.25 12.13 -6.85
C LEU A 96 -17.64 12.67 -6.47
N LEU A 97 -18.37 11.95 -5.60
CA LEU A 97 -19.66 12.40 -5.09
C LEU A 97 -19.51 13.61 -4.16
N ALA A 98 -18.49 13.61 -3.29
CA ALA A 98 -18.15 14.75 -2.43
C ALA A 98 -17.75 16.00 -3.25
N GLU A 99 -17.03 15.82 -4.37
CA GLU A 99 -16.64 16.90 -5.27
C GLU A 99 -17.86 17.53 -5.99
N ASN A 100 -18.81 16.70 -6.44
CA ASN A 100 -20.06 17.16 -7.05
C ASN A 100 -21.02 17.83 -6.06
N ALA A 101 -21.02 17.39 -4.79
CA ALA A 101 -21.80 18.02 -3.73
C ALA A 101 -21.26 19.42 -3.38
N ALA A 102 -19.93 19.57 -3.30
CA ALA A 102 -19.29 20.86 -3.06
C ALA A 102 -19.49 21.86 -4.23
N ALA A 103 -19.68 21.37 -5.45
CA ALA A 103 -19.97 22.20 -6.62
C ALA A 103 -21.44 22.63 -6.74
N SER A 104 -22.38 21.92 -6.10
CA SER A 104 -23.83 22.21 -6.15
C SER A 104 -24.33 23.18 -5.07
N ASP A 105 -23.49 23.57 -4.11
CA ASP A 105 -23.86 24.52 -3.03
C ASP A 105 -23.61 26.00 -3.41
N LEU A 106 -23.32 26.29 -4.68
CA LEU A 106 -23.21 27.67 -5.13
C LEU A 106 -24.63 28.26 -5.29
N PRO A 107 -25.00 29.34 -4.55
CA PRO A 107 -26.32 29.94 -4.67
C PRO A 107 -26.52 30.48 -6.10
N PRO A 108 -27.77 30.46 -6.61
CA PRO A 108 -28.05 30.92 -7.97
C PRO A 108 -27.63 32.39 -8.12
N PRO A 109 -27.02 32.76 -9.26
CA PRO A 109 -26.66 34.15 -9.50
C PRO A 109 -27.92 35.02 -9.48
N THR A 110 -27.84 36.14 -8.76
CA THR A 110 -28.92 37.11 -8.54
C THR A 110 -29.26 37.88 -9.81
#